data_AF-A0A5M8SJT7-F1
#
_entry.id   AF-A0A5M8SJT7-F1
#
_cell.length_a   1.000
_cell.length_b   1.000
_cell.length_c   1.000
_cell.angle_alpha   90.00
_cell.angle_beta   90.00
_cell.angle_gamma   90.00
#
_symmetry.space_group_name_H-M   'P 1'
#
loop_
_entity.id
_entity.type
_entity.pdbx_description
1 polymer ?
#
loop_
_entity_poly.entity_id
_entity_poly.type
_entity_poly.pdbx_seq_one_letter_code
_entity_poly.pdbx_strand_id
1 'polypeptide(L)' 'MATAQTSAKPYPGNSFDSNSSKRAAEQARGQRERQKQALSLQKENILSQRTSSPARRAALESALAQIEAQLAELG' A
#
# COMPACT_ATOMS: atom_id res chain seq x y z
N MET A 1 26.84 25.71 -51.28
CA MET A 1 27.47 24.73 -50.37
C MET A 1 26.69 24.80 -49.06
N ALA A 2 25.71 23.93 -48.80
CA ALA A 2 25.85 22.64 -48.07
C ALA A 2 26.79 22.80 -46.85
N THR A 3 26.38 22.66 -45.58
CA THR A 3 25.49 21.64 -45.00
C THR A 3 24.78 22.13 -43.74
N ALA A 4 23.48 21.85 -43.64
CA ALA A 4 22.75 21.83 -42.37
C ALA A 4 23.32 20.72 -41.47
N GLN A 5 23.68 21.04 -40.23
CA GLN A 5 23.93 20.05 -39.18
C GLN A 5 22.85 20.20 -38.11
N THR A 6 21.67 19.69 -38.45
CA THR A 6 20.67 19.22 -37.48
C THR A 6 21.21 17.92 -36.87
N SER A 7 21.88 18.01 -35.73
CA SER A 7 22.24 16.85 -34.89
C SER A 7 21.04 16.44 -34.02
N ALA A 8 19.97 16.01 -34.66
CA ALA A 8 18.83 15.39 -33.97
C ALA A 8 18.96 13.86 -34.06
N LYS A 9 19.42 13.21 -32.98
CA LYS A 9 19.13 11.79 -32.70
C LYS A 9 19.18 11.48 -31.18
N PRO A 10 18.11 11.70 -30.41
CA PRO A 10 17.85 10.85 -29.25
C PRO A 10 17.06 9.61 -29.74
N TYR A 11 17.70 8.45 -29.69
CA TYR A 11 17.06 7.14 -29.92
C TYR A 11 17.44 6.21 -28.75
N PRO A 12 16.64 5.18 -28.43
CA PRO A 12 15.21 5.24 -28.10
C PRO A 12 14.89 4.39 -26.84
N GLY A 13 13.74 4.66 -26.20
CA GLY A 13 13.06 3.68 -25.33
C GLY A 13 13.43 3.75 -23.83
N ASN A 14 12.44 3.53 -22.96
CA ASN A 14 12.53 3.34 -21.50
C ASN A 14 12.33 4.54 -20.56
N SER A 15 12.20 5.78 -21.06
CA SER A 15 11.82 6.90 -20.19
C SER A 15 10.38 6.78 -19.67
N PHE A 16 9.48 6.20 -20.48
CA PHE A 16 8.10 5.92 -20.08
C PHE A 16 8.02 4.77 -19.07
N ASP A 17 8.82 3.73 -19.22
CA ASP A 17 8.82 2.57 -18.31
C ASP A 17 9.34 2.93 -16.94
N SER A 18 10.39 3.77 -16.86
CA SER A 18 10.96 4.21 -15.58
C SER A 18 9.97 5.09 -14.80
N ASN A 19 9.25 5.98 -15.49
CA ASN A 19 8.29 6.89 -14.85
C ASN A 19 6.98 6.18 -14.50
N SER A 20 6.56 5.19 -15.30
CA SER A 20 5.39 4.36 -15.02
C SER A 20 5.67 3.37 -13.89
N SER A 21 6.87 2.81 -13.82
CA SER A 21 7.31 1.93 -12.73
C SER A 21 7.41 2.68 -11.39
N LYS A 22 7.92 3.92 -11.40
CA LYS A 22 7.94 4.78 -10.20
C LYS A 22 6.52 5.07 -9.71
N ARG A 23 5.62 5.48 -10.61
CA ARG A 23 4.20 5.71 -10.26
C ARG A 23 3.52 4.44 -9.75
N ALA A 24 3.79 3.28 -10.34
CA ALA A 24 3.24 2.01 -9.86
C ALA A 24 3.78 1.65 -8.45
N ALA A 25 5.07 1.87 -8.20
CA ALA A 25 5.67 1.66 -6.88
C ALA A 25 5.10 2.62 -5.83
N GLU A 26 4.90 3.90 -6.17
CA GLU A 26 4.26 4.90 -5.31
C GLU A 26 2.80 4.54 -5.03
N GLN A 27 2.04 4.10 -6.03
CA GLN A 27 0.67 3.62 -5.85
C GLN A 27 0.61 2.40 -4.94
N ALA A 28 1.52 1.44 -5.11
CA ALA A 28 1.60 0.26 -4.26
C ALA A 28 1.94 0.62 -2.80
N ARG A 29 2.86 1.57 -2.59
CA ARG A 29 3.17 2.11 -1.25
C ARG A 29 1.95 2.79 -0.62
N GLY A 30 1.30 3.68 -1.36
CA GLY A 30 0.10 4.36 -0.86
C GLY A 30 -1.10 3.43 -0.62
N GLN A 31 -1.20 2.32 -1.35
CA GLN A 31 -2.18 1.27 -1.06
C GLN A 31 -1.84 0.52 0.23
N ARG A 32 -0.58 0.12 0.41
CA ARG A 32 -0.11 -0.54 1.64
C ARG A 32 -0.30 0.34 2.87
N GLU A 33 0.03 1.63 2.78
CA GLU A 33 -0.17 2.58 3.88
C GLU A 33 -1.64 2.75 4.24
N ARG A 34 -2.52 2.89 3.24
CA ARG A 34 -3.97 2.95 3.48
C ARG A 34 -4.49 1.66 4.12
N GLN A 35 -3.99 0.51 3.69
CA GLN A 35 -4.36 -0.78 4.26
C GLN A 35 -3.89 -0.89 5.72
N LYS A 36 -2.65 -0.48 6.03
CA LYS A 36 -2.14 -0.40 7.41
C LYS A 36 -3.02 0.51 8.27
N GLN A 37 -3.36 1.71 7.78
CA GLN A 37 -4.22 2.65 8.49
C GLN A 37 -5.61 2.07 8.78
N ALA A 38 -6.23 1.43 7.78
CA ALA A 38 -7.55 0.81 7.94
C ALA A 38 -7.54 -0.31 8.99
N LEU A 39 -6.52 -1.18 8.96
CA LEU A 39 -6.36 -2.25 9.94
C LEU A 39 -6.08 -1.74 11.35
N SER A 40 -5.26 -0.68 11.49
CA SER A 40 -5.01 -0.03 12.78
C SER A 40 -6.30 0.53 13.38
N LEU A 41 -7.12 1.23 12.59
CA LEU A 41 -8.42 1.72 13.03
C LEU A 41 -9.37 0.59 13.45
N GLN A 42 -9.35 -0.54 12.72
CA GLN A 42 -10.15 -1.71 13.08
C GLN A 42 -9.69 -2.32 14.41
N LYS A 43 -8.38 -2.41 14.64
CA LYS A 43 -7.80 -2.85 15.92
C LYS A 43 -8.25 -1.94 17.07
N GLU A 44 -8.15 -0.63 16.91
CA GLU A 44 -8.59 0.34 17.92
C GLU A 44 -10.10 0.21 18.21
N ASN A 45 -10.92 0.04 17.16
CA ASN A 45 -12.35 -0.18 17.33
C ASN A 45 -12.63 -1.42 18.18
N ILE A 46 -11.97 -2.55 17.89
CA ILE A 46 -12.13 -3.80 18.65
C ILE A 46 -11.70 -3.61 20.11
N LEU A 47 -10.56 -2.96 20.35
CA LEU A 47 -10.06 -2.70 21.71
C LEU A 47 -10.97 -1.77 22.52
N SER A 48 -11.70 -0.87 21.84
CA SER A 48 -12.66 0.02 22.48
C SER A 48 -13.98 -0.67 22.87
N GLN A 49 -14.30 -1.82 22.26
CA GLN A 49 -15.55 -2.52 22.52
C GLN A 49 -15.53 -3.19 23.90
N ARG A 50 -16.52 -2.88 24.73
CA ARG A 50 -16.81 -3.60 25.98
C ARG A 50 -17.99 -4.53 25.77
N THR A 51 -17.82 -5.82 26.09
CA THR A 51 -18.89 -6.81 26.00
C THR A 51 -18.93 -7.71 27.24
N SER A 52 -20.14 -7.99 27.72
CA SER A 52 -20.39 -8.93 28.80
C SER A 52 -20.66 -10.36 28.30
N SER A 53 -20.73 -10.57 26.98
CA SER A 53 -20.99 -11.89 26.38
C SER A 53 -19.67 -12.63 26.13
N PRO A 54 -19.48 -13.83 26.72
CA PRO A 54 -18.25 -14.62 26.52
C PRO A 54 -18.00 -14.99 25.06
N ALA A 55 -19.05 -15.37 24.33
CA ALA A 55 -18.94 -15.71 22.90
C ALA A 55 -18.48 -14.51 22.06
N ARG A 56 -19.04 -13.33 22.35
CA ARG A 56 -18.63 -12.10 21.65
C ARG A 56 -17.20 -11.71 21.98
N ARG A 57 -16.77 -11.89 23.23
CA ARG A 57 -15.37 -11.66 23.63
C ARG A 57 -14.39 -12.53 22.86
N ALA A 58 -14.65 -13.84 22.79
CA ALA A 58 -13.81 -14.78 22.03
C ALA A 58 -13.73 -14.43 20.53
N ALA A 59 -14.85 -13.98 19.95
CA ALA A 59 -14.86 -13.52 18.56
C ALA A 59 -14.02 -12.24 18.36
N LEU A 60 -14.10 -11.28 19.28
CA LEU A 60 -13.29 -10.06 19.24
C LEU A 60 -11.79 -10.35 19.40
N GLU A 61 -11.42 -11.27 20.31
CA GLU A 61 -10.02 -11.71 20.49
C GLU A 61 -9.49 -12.39 19.22
N SER A 62 -10.28 -13.25 18.59
CA SER A 62 -9.91 -13.91 17.33
C SER A 62 -9.75 -12.90 16.19
N ALA A 63 -10.67 -11.95 16.07
CA ALA A 63 -10.60 -10.89 15.07
C ALA A 63 -9.37 -9.99 15.28
N LEU A 64 -9.05 -9.67 16.54
CA LEU A 64 -7.86 -8.89 16.88
C LEU A 64 -6.57 -9.61 16.47
N ALA A 65 -6.45 -10.90 16.78
CA ALA A 65 -5.30 -11.71 16.36
C ALA A 65 -5.13 -11.76 14.83
N GLN A 66 -6.23 -11.86 14.08
CA GLN A 66 -6.19 -11.83 12.62
C GLN A 66 -5.70 -10.47 12.08
N ILE A 67 -6.17 -9.37 12.65
CA ILE A 67 -5.76 -8.02 12.23
C ILE A 67 -4.28 -7.79 12.55
N GLU A 68 -3.81 -8.25 13.71
CA GLU A 68 -2.40 -8.16 14.09
C GLU A 68 -1.49 -8.95 13.15
N ALA A 69 -1.92 -10.14 12.71
CA ALA A 69 -1.21 -10.90 11.69
C ALA A 69 -1.14 -10.16 10.34
N GLN A 70 -2.26 -9.59 9.88
CA GLN A 70 -2.28 -8.82 8.63
C GLN A 70 -1.41 -7.55 8.70
N LEU A 71 -1.38 -6.88 9.86
CA LEU A 71 -0.50 -5.74 10.08
C LEU A 71 0.98 -6.15 10.04
N ALA A 72 1.33 -7.32 10.58
CA ALA A 72 2.68 -7.87 10.53
C ALA A 72 3.11 -8.22 9.10
N GLU A 73 2.20 -8.75 8.27
CA GLU A 73 2.47 -9.04 6.85
C GLU A 73 2.69 -7.79 6.00
N LEU A 74 1.98 -6.71 6.30
CA LEU A 74 2.18 -5.42 5.65
C LEU A 74 3.45 -4.71 6.12
N GLY A 75 3.96 -5.11 7.30
CA GLY A 75 5.10 -4.60 8.06
C GLY A 75 6.33 -4.32 7.22
#